data_AF-A0A6V7KL12-F1
#
_entry.id   AF-A0A6V7KL12-F1
#
_cell.length_a   1.000
_cell.length_b   1.000
_cell.length_c   1.000
_cell.angle_alpha   90.00
_cell.angle_beta   90.00
_cell.angle_gamma   90.00
#
_symmetry.space_group_name_H-M   'P 1'
#
loop_
_entity.id
_entity.type
_entity.pdbx_description
1 polymer ?
#
loop_
_entity_poly.entity_id
_entity_poly.type
_entity_poly.pdbx_seq_one_letter_code
_entity_poly.pdbx_strand_id
1 'polypeptide(L)'
;MSRSGGLRFPPKHLYPKSVIFSVFSSEEIKKLSVVKIVTPLSFNTLGHPLKDGLYDPSLGPLRENSDPCGTCRENVNKCPGHFGHIELPVLVVNPLFHKTLFTILKISCLKCFTVQIPRHVRTVLAAKTKLLDAGFYLELDDLDRELAAITSNCTEITEGEEEIIRETVEKFVQAISRKKSRQFPDIEVNIVTRNATMERQIHIDDVIKSYKSPGRICTNCQLPIPKLSALKNQIIIAQSVVSTDERSGVAHKTENVPLMADQSRKYVRRIWENDPEIFK
;
A
#
# COMPACT_ATOMS: atom_id res chain seq x y z
N MET A 1 -1.97 -61.67 -4.12
CA MET A 1 -2.50 -60.34 -3.73
C MET A 1 -1.93 -59.32 -4.68
N SER A 2 -2.72 -59.00 -5.70
CA SER A 2 -2.33 -58.17 -6.85
C SER A 2 -2.20 -56.71 -6.43
N ARG A 3 -0.99 -56.15 -6.50
CA ARG A 3 -0.76 -54.71 -6.35
C ARG A 3 -1.33 -54.01 -7.58
N SER A 4 -2.47 -53.35 -7.39
CA SER A 4 -3.06 -52.43 -8.36
C SER A 4 -2.03 -51.37 -8.76
N GLY A 5 -1.54 -51.48 -10.01
CA GLY A 5 -0.66 -50.51 -10.63
C GLY A 5 -1.41 -49.20 -10.85
N GLY A 6 -1.25 -48.26 -9.91
CA GLY A 6 -1.66 -46.88 -10.11
C GLY A 6 -0.85 -46.27 -11.26
N LEU A 7 -1.55 -45.81 -12.30
CA LEU A 7 -0.99 -45.04 -13.40
C LEU A 7 -0.19 -43.86 -12.85
N ARG A 8 1.14 -43.91 -12.94
CA ARG A 8 2.00 -42.76 -12.69
C ARG A 8 1.79 -41.78 -13.83
N PHE A 9 1.01 -40.74 -13.60
CA PHE A 9 0.94 -39.62 -14.53
C PHE A 9 2.34 -38.99 -14.64
N PRO A 10 2.84 -38.71 -15.86
CA PRO A 10 4.11 -38.01 -16.02
C PRO A 10 4.03 -36.64 -15.33
N PRO A 11 5.16 -36.10 -14.80
CA PRO A 11 5.17 -34.80 -14.18
C PRO A 11 4.58 -33.77 -15.14
N LYS A 12 3.45 -33.15 -14.74
CA LYS A 12 2.90 -32.01 -15.49
C LYS A 12 3.89 -30.86 -15.33
N HIS A 13 4.65 -30.58 -16.39
CA HIS A 13 5.45 -29.36 -16.46
C HIS A 13 4.50 -28.16 -16.53
N LEU A 14 4.23 -27.56 -15.38
CA LEU A 14 3.48 -26.31 -15.28
C LEU A 14 4.48 -25.16 -15.43
N TYR A 15 4.34 -24.40 -16.51
CA TYR A 15 5.12 -23.19 -16.72
C TYR A 15 4.32 -21.99 -16.20
N PRO A 16 4.83 -21.26 -15.18
CA PRO A 16 4.15 -20.08 -14.68
C PRO A 16 4.06 -19.02 -15.78
N LYS A 17 2.84 -18.51 -16.02
CA LYS A 17 2.59 -17.51 -17.07
C LYS A 17 2.88 -16.07 -16.60
N SER A 18 2.67 -15.80 -15.32
CA SER A 18 2.83 -14.47 -14.72
C SER A 18 3.13 -14.57 -13.23
N VAL A 19 3.64 -13.47 -12.66
CA VAL A 19 3.88 -13.29 -11.23
C VAL A 19 3.19 -12.02 -10.79
N ILE A 20 2.42 -12.09 -9.69
CA ILE A 20 1.70 -10.95 -9.11
C ILE A 20 2.35 -10.64 -7.77
N PHE A 21 2.69 -9.37 -7.56
CA PHE A 21 3.24 -8.88 -6.30
C PHE A 21 2.11 -8.37 -5.41
N SER A 22 2.12 -8.81 -4.15
CA SER A 22 1.17 -8.36 -3.12
C SER A 22 1.84 -8.40 -1.75
N VAL A 23 1.12 -7.94 -0.72
CA VAL A 23 1.57 -7.98 0.66
C VAL A 23 0.72 -8.99 1.41
N PHE A 24 1.35 -9.92 2.12
CA PHE A 24 0.61 -10.87 2.96
C PHE A 24 -0.13 -10.17 4.09
N SER A 25 -1.40 -10.51 4.24
CA SER A 25 -2.20 -10.19 5.41
C SER A 25 -1.72 -10.98 6.64
N SER A 26 -2.05 -10.49 7.83
CA SER A 26 -1.74 -11.20 9.08
C SER A 26 -2.35 -12.61 9.13
N GLU A 27 -3.51 -12.81 8.49
CA GLU A 27 -4.16 -14.12 8.40
C GLU A 27 -3.43 -15.07 7.46
N GLU A 28 -2.97 -14.59 6.30
CA GLU A 28 -2.19 -15.40 5.35
C GLU A 28 -0.85 -15.82 5.97
N ILE A 29 -0.16 -14.91 6.66
CA ILE A 29 1.07 -15.25 7.38
C ILE A 29 0.81 -16.35 8.42
N LYS A 30 -0.27 -16.24 9.20
CA LYS A 30 -0.64 -17.25 10.21
C LYS A 30 -1.02 -18.59 9.56
N LYS A 31 -1.69 -18.59 8.41
CA LYS A 31 -2.04 -19.81 7.65
C LYS A 31 -0.83 -20.49 7.03
N LEU A 32 0.14 -19.72 6.53
CA LEU A 32 1.39 -20.24 5.97
C LEU A 32 2.36 -20.73 7.06
N SER A 33 2.22 -20.21 8.27
CA SER A 33 3.12 -20.50 9.36
C SER A 33 2.78 -21.81 10.08
N VAL A 34 3.81 -22.61 10.34
CA VAL A 34 3.68 -23.88 11.07
C VAL A 34 3.97 -23.74 12.56
N VAL A 35 4.62 -22.65 12.97
CA VAL A 35 5.02 -22.41 14.37
C VAL A 35 5.13 -20.91 14.66
N LYS A 36 4.73 -20.52 15.86
CA LYS A 36 4.94 -19.18 16.41
C LYS A 36 6.26 -19.17 17.19
N ILE A 37 7.17 -18.30 16.80
CA ILE A 37 8.45 -18.14 17.50
C ILE A 37 8.25 -17.21 18.70
N VAL A 38 8.59 -17.69 19.88
CA VAL A 38 8.36 -17.01 21.16
C VAL A 38 9.67 -16.75 21.90
N THR A 39 10.68 -17.59 21.70
CA THR A 39 11.99 -17.43 22.35
C THR A 39 13.07 -17.00 21.36
N PRO A 40 13.96 -16.07 21.73
CA PRO A 40 15.14 -15.75 20.92
C PRO A 40 16.22 -16.82 21.04
N LEU A 41 16.10 -17.76 21.99
CA LEU A 41 17.08 -18.82 22.19
C LEU A 41 16.93 -19.89 21.10
N SER A 42 18.05 -20.21 20.48
CA SER A 42 18.13 -21.15 19.36
C SER A 42 18.31 -22.60 19.80
N PHE A 43 19.17 -22.83 20.81
CA PHE A 43 19.59 -24.15 21.25
C PHE A 43 19.53 -24.25 22.77
N ASN A 44 19.30 -25.46 23.27
CA ASN A 44 19.43 -25.76 24.70
C ASN A 44 20.90 -25.95 25.09
N THR A 45 21.15 -26.22 26.38
CA THR A 45 22.49 -26.46 26.93
C THR A 45 23.21 -27.68 26.32
N LEU A 46 22.48 -28.62 25.73
CA LEU A 46 23.00 -29.80 25.05
C LEU A 46 23.24 -29.56 23.54
N GLY A 47 22.95 -28.36 23.04
CA GLY A 47 23.11 -28.00 21.62
C GLY A 47 21.96 -28.45 20.72
N HIS A 48 20.86 -28.98 21.27
CA HIS A 48 19.68 -29.34 20.48
C HIS A 48 18.80 -28.12 20.21
N PRO A 49 18.16 -28.02 19.03
CA PRO A 49 17.27 -26.92 18.73
C PRO A 49 16.10 -26.83 19.72
N LEU A 50 15.78 -25.61 20.15
CA LEU A 50 14.67 -25.36 21.07
C LEU A 50 13.35 -25.28 20.30
N LYS A 51 12.30 -25.84 20.92
CA LYS A 51 10.93 -25.62 20.48
C LYS A 51 10.54 -24.15 20.67
N ASP A 52 9.76 -23.62 19.75
CA ASP A 52 9.30 -22.23 19.64
C ASP A 52 10.46 -21.21 19.52
N GLY A 53 11.66 -21.69 19.20
CA GLY A 53 12.87 -20.90 18.95
C GLY A 53 13.21 -20.77 17.46
N LEU A 54 14.27 -20.03 17.14
CA LEU A 54 14.61 -19.73 15.74
C LEU A 54 14.96 -20.95 14.89
N TYR A 55 15.40 -22.05 15.50
CA TYR A 55 15.65 -23.33 14.83
C TYR A 55 14.64 -24.41 15.23
N ASP A 56 13.38 -24.03 15.52
CA ASP A 56 12.33 -24.98 15.87
C ASP A 56 12.28 -26.15 14.86
N PRO A 57 12.28 -27.42 15.32
CA PRO A 57 12.29 -28.60 14.43
C PRO A 57 11.14 -28.67 13.40
N SER A 58 10.04 -27.95 13.63
CA SER A 58 8.91 -27.83 12.71
C SER A 58 9.25 -26.99 11.47
N LEU A 59 10.24 -26.10 11.56
CA LEU A 59 10.72 -25.28 10.43
C LEU A 59 11.55 -26.10 9.43
N GLY A 60 12.14 -27.20 9.88
CA GLY A 60 12.98 -28.07 9.07
C GLY A 60 14.20 -28.57 9.84
N PRO A 61 14.82 -29.68 9.38
CA PRO A 61 16.06 -30.20 9.94
C PRO A 61 17.25 -29.30 9.58
N LEU A 62 18.15 -29.09 10.53
CA LEU A 62 19.31 -28.20 10.36
C LEU A 62 20.50 -28.90 9.69
N ARG A 63 20.68 -30.21 9.91
CA ARG A 63 21.83 -31.01 9.46
C ARG A 63 21.37 -32.42 9.05
N GLU A 64 22.24 -33.16 8.36
CA GLU A 64 21.96 -34.53 7.90
C GLU A 64 21.61 -35.50 9.04
N ASN A 65 22.25 -35.34 10.20
CA ASN A 65 22.02 -36.17 11.38
C ASN A 65 20.95 -35.59 12.33
N SER A 66 20.24 -34.53 11.94
CA SER A 66 19.12 -34.01 12.72
C SER A 66 17.90 -34.90 12.58
N ASP A 67 17.02 -34.86 13.60
CA ASP A 67 15.71 -35.50 13.51
C ASP A 67 14.93 -35.01 12.28
N PRO A 68 14.07 -35.86 11.68
CA PRO A 68 13.22 -35.46 10.56
C PRO A 68 12.33 -34.26 10.91
N CYS A 69 11.97 -33.47 9.90
CA CYS A 69 11.16 -32.27 10.08
C CYS A 69 9.88 -32.55 10.89
N GLY A 70 9.59 -31.70 11.89
CA GLY A 70 8.36 -31.80 12.69
C GLY A 70 7.07 -31.64 11.87
N THR A 71 7.15 -30.95 10.72
CA THR A 71 6.00 -30.67 9.83
C THR A 71 5.86 -31.71 8.72
N CYS A 72 6.83 -31.81 7.81
CA CYS A 72 6.71 -32.70 6.64
C CYS A 72 7.29 -34.10 6.84
N ARG A 73 7.96 -34.37 7.98
CA ARG A 73 8.61 -35.65 8.31
C ARG A 73 9.72 -36.08 7.35
N GLU A 74 10.16 -35.18 6.48
CA GLU A 74 11.28 -35.42 5.56
C GLU A 74 12.62 -35.00 6.19
N ASN A 75 13.68 -35.60 5.66
CA ASN A 75 15.08 -35.35 6.05
C ASN A 75 15.60 -34.06 5.38
N VAL A 76 16.79 -33.59 5.76
CA VAL A 76 17.37 -32.34 5.23
C VAL A 76 17.50 -32.27 3.71
N ASN A 77 17.70 -33.42 3.05
CA ASN A 77 17.85 -33.48 1.60
C ASN A 77 16.54 -33.33 0.83
N LYS A 78 15.39 -33.52 1.48
CA LYS A 78 14.06 -33.52 0.86
C LYS A 78 13.12 -32.45 1.41
N CYS A 79 13.38 -31.96 2.62
CA CYS A 79 12.58 -30.93 3.25
C CYS A 79 12.81 -29.58 2.54
N PRO A 80 11.76 -28.90 2.04
CA PRO A 80 11.89 -27.57 1.44
C PRO A 80 12.05 -26.45 2.48
N GLY A 81 11.85 -26.75 3.76
CA GLY A 81 11.70 -25.77 4.82
C GLY A 81 10.27 -25.24 4.94
N HIS A 82 9.92 -24.75 6.13
CA HIS A 82 8.59 -24.24 6.44
C HIS A 82 8.66 -22.87 7.12
N PHE A 83 7.64 -22.05 6.90
CA PHE A 83 7.61 -20.70 7.48
C PHE A 83 7.20 -20.73 8.95
N GLY A 84 7.92 -19.97 9.77
CA GLY A 84 7.50 -19.55 11.11
C GLY A 84 6.98 -18.12 11.08
N HIS A 85 6.39 -17.66 12.18
CA HIS A 85 6.10 -16.24 12.37
C HIS A 85 6.44 -15.76 13.78
N ILE A 86 6.83 -14.49 13.89
CA ILE A 86 6.98 -13.78 15.16
C ILE A 86 5.78 -12.84 15.28
N GLU A 87 5.00 -12.98 16.34
CA GLU A 87 3.90 -12.07 16.62
C GLU A 87 4.43 -10.84 17.36
N LEU A 88 4.41 -9.68 16.69
CA LEU A 88 4.83 -8.43 17.29
C LEU A 88 3.76 -7.95 18.29
N PRO A 89 4.12 -7.57 19.53
CA PRO A 89 3.17 -7.14 20.54
C PRO A 89 2.51 -5.79 20.21
N VAL A 90 3.15 -5.01 19.34
CA VAL A 90 2.66 -3.71 18.85
C VAL A 90 2.76 -3.65 17.33
N LEU A 91 1.93 -2.80 16.73
CA LEU A 91 2.01 -2.53 15.29
C LEU A 91 3.32 -1.80 14.98
N VAL A 92 3.94 -2.22 13.88
CA VAL A 92 5.16 -1.59 13.34
C VAL A 92 4.91 -1.28 11.87
N VAL A 93 5.33 -0.09 11.43
CA VAL A 93 5.27 0.28 10.02
C VAL A 93 6.37 -0.48 9.27
N ASN A 94 6.02 -1.16 8.19
CA ASN A 94 7.01 -1.76 7.30
C ASN A 94 7.89 -0.63 6.70
N PRO A 95 9.23 -0.64 6.91
CA PRO A 95 10.12 0.41 6.44
C PRO A 95 10.02 0.70 4.94
N LEU A 96 9.69 -0.31 4.11
CA LEU A 96 9.51 -0.14 2.67
C LEU A 96 8.37 0.82 2.31
N PHE A 97 7.32 0.87 3.15
CA PHE A 97 6.16 1.73 2.94
C PHE A 97 6.23 3.05 3.72
N HIS A 98 7.30 3.29 4.49
CA HIS A 98 7.40 4.46 5.35
C HIS A 98 7.33 5.77 4.55
N LYS A 99 8.00 5.85 3.39
CA LYS A 99 7.96 7.03 2.52
C LYS A 99 6.54 7.27 1.98
N THR A 100 5.89 6.23 1.47
CA THR A 100 4.52 6.31 0.94
C THR A 100 3.53 6.71 2.03
N LEU A 101 3.61 6.08 3.21
CA LEU A 101 2.80 6.43 4.38
C LEU A 101 2.95 7.91 4.74
N PHE A 102 4.20 8.39 4.82
CA PHE A 102 4.49 9.79 5.13
C PHE A 102 3.88 10.74 4.09
N THR A 103 4.00 10.42 2.80
CA THR A 103 3.40 11.21 1.72
C THR A 103 1.88 11.27 1.85
N ILE A 104 1.20 10.15 2.06
CA ILE A 104 -0.26 10.08 2.24
C ILE A 104 -0.70 10.96 3.41
N LEU A 105 -0.04 10.83 4.56
CA LEU A 105 -0.36 11.63 5.75
C LEU A 105 -0.10 13.13 5.51
N LYS A 106 0.95 13.48 4.77
CA LYS A 106 1.33 14.87 4.46
C LYS A 106 0.35 15.59 3.53
N ILE A 107 -0.25 14.87 2.58
CA ILE A 107 -1.24 15.43 1.65
C ILE A 107 -2.67 15.36 2.20
N SER A 108 -2.88 14.86 3.42
CA SER A 108 -4.21 14.64 3.99
C SER A 108 -4.43 15.45 5.27
N CYS A 109 -5.68 15.76 5.57
CA CYS A 109 -6.04 16.32 6.87
C CYS A 109 -6.19 15.20 7.90
N LEU A 110 -5.47 15.26 9.02
CA LEU A 110 -5.53 14.25 10.08
C LEU A 110 -6.72 14.40 11.04
N LYS A 111 -7.63 15.35 10.76
CA LYS A 111 -8.87 15.58 11.53
C LYS A 111 -10.12 15.10 10.80
N CYS A 112 -10.32 15.55 9.56
CA CYS A 112 -11.44 15.11 8.73
C CYS A 112 -11.09 13.97 7.77
N PHE A 113 -9.82 13.56 7.71
CA PHE A 113 -9.34 12.43 6.91
C PHE A 113 -9.61 12.58 5.42
N THR A 114 -9.56 13.80 4.89
CA THR A 114 -9.68 14.03 3.45
C THR A 114 -8.34 14.45 2.84
N VAL A 115 -8.07 13.96 1.63
CA VAL A 115 -6.91 14.37 0.85
C VAL A 115 -7.09 15.81 0.37
N GLN A 116 -6.07 16.62 0.55
CA GLN A 116 -6.06 18.06 0.26
C GLN A 116 -5.74 18.35 -1.22
N ILE A 117 -6.38 17.57 -2.09
CA ILE A 117 -6.32 17.72 -3.55
C ILE A 117 -7.77 17.93 -4.02
N PRO A 118 -8.05 18.94 -4.86
CA PRO A 118 -9.41 19.20 -5.37
C PRO A 118 -10.03 17.99 -6.07
N ARG A 119 -11.36 17.87 -6.01
CA ARG A 119 -12.10 16.70 -6.52
C ARG A 119 -11.89 16.48 -8.01
N HIS A 120 -11.97 17.53 -8.81
CA HIS A 120 -11.74 17.44 -10.25
C HIS A 120 -10.33 16.91 -10.58
N VAL A 121 -9.28 17.37 -9.88
CA VAL A 121 -7.89 16.88 -10.06
C VAL A 121 -7.78 15.40 -9.72
N ARG A 122 -8.41 14.96 -8.63
CA ARG A 122 -8.41 13.54 -8.23
C ARG A 122 -9.07 12.66 -9.29
N THR A 123 -10.19 13.12 -9.84
CA THR A 123 -10.92 12.44 -10.91
C THR A 123 -10.06 12.28 -12.16
N VAL A 124 -9.40 13.38 -12.58
CA VAL A 124 -8.48 13.38 -13.73
C VAL A 124 -7.29 12.44 -13.49
N LEU A 125 -6.66 12.50 -12.31
CA LEU A 125 -5.54 11.62 -11.96
C LEU A 125 -5.94 10.13 -11.97
N ALA A 126 -7.11 9.80 -11.41
CA ALA A 126 -7.64 8.44 -11.42
C ALA A 126 -7.93 7.93 -12.85
N ALA A 127 -8.34 8.82 -13.77
CA ALA A 127 -8.52 8.46 -15.16
C ALA A 127 -7.19 8.26 -15.90
N LYS A 128 -6.24 9.18 -15.73
CA LYS A 128 -4.90 9.06 -16.35
C LYS A 128 -4.21 7.76 -15.93
N THR A 129 -4.29 7.41 -14.65
CA THR A 129 -3.72 6.16 -14.14
C THR A 129 -4.39 4.92 -14.75
N LYS A 130 -5.72 4.91 -14.87
CA LYS A 130 -6.44 3.82 -15.58
C LYS A 130 -6.05 3.70 -17.05
N LEU A 131 -5.86 4.82 -17.75
CA LEU A 131 -5.41 4.83 -19.15
C LEU A 131 -3.98 4.28 -19.29
N LEU A 132 -3.08 4.70 -18.40
CA LEU A 132 -1.70 4.19 -18.33
C LEU A 132 -1.64 2.68 -18.05
N ASP A 133 -2.46 2.16 -17.13
CA ASP A 133 -2.54 0.71 -16.86
C ASP A 133 -3.07 -0.08 -18.05
N ALA A 134 -3.88 0.56 -18.88
CA ALA A 134 -4.39 -0.02 -20.11
C ALA A 134 -3.45 0.17 -21.31
N GLY A 135 -2.35 0.91 -21.17
CA GLY A 135 -1.33 1.14 -22.20
C GLY A 135 -1.61 2.31 -23.15
N PHE A 136 -2.54 3.20 -22.80
CA PHE A 136 -2.95 4.34 -23.64
C PHE A 136 -2.19 5.61 -23.23
N TYR A 137 -1.00 5.80 -23.80
CA TYR A 137 -0.13 6.95 -23.50
C TYR A 137 -0.46 8.17 -24.36
N LEU A 138 -0.74 7.95 -25.65
CA LEU A 138 -0.95 9.04 -26.61
C LEU A 138 -2.25 9.78 -26.33
N GLU A 139 -3.25 9.06 -25.80
CA GLU A 139 -4.55 9.57 -25.44
C GLU A 139 -4.53 10.43 -24.17
N LEU A 140 -3.43 10.46 -23.41
CA LEU A 140 -3.30 11.35 -22.25
C LEU A 140 -3.25 12.82 -22.68
N ASP A 141 -2.52 13.11 -23.76
CA ASP A 141 -2.42 14.48 -24.31
C ASP A 141 -3.77 14.95 -24.88
N ASP A 142 -4.55 14.03 -25.47
CA ASP A 142 -5.91 14.32 -25.93
C ASP A 142 -6.81 14.69 -24.75
N LEU A 143 -6.78 13.90 -23.68
CA LEU A 143 -7.54 14.19 -22.46
C LEU A 143 -7.14 15.54 -21.86
N ASP A 144 -5.84 15.85 -21.80
CA ASP A 144 -5.37 17.13 -21.29
C ASP A 144 -5.82 18.31 -22.15
N ARG A 145 -5.88 18.16 -23.47
CA ARG A 145 -6.42 19.19 -24.38
C ARG A 145 -7.91 19.42 -24.17
N GLU A 146 -8.70 18.36 -24.03
CA GLU A 146 -10.15 18.47 -23.77
C GLU A 146 -10.42 19.16 -22.43
N LEU A 147 -9.66 18.81 -21.40
CA LEU A 147 -9.78 19.42 -20.08
C LEU A 147 -9.33 20.88 -20.08
N ALA A 148 -8.25 21.21 -20.79
CA ALA A 148 -7.77 22.58 -20.92
C ALA A 148 -8.82 23.50 -21.56
N ALA A 149 -9.60 23.00 -22.53
CA ALA A 149 -10.68 23.77 -23.14
C ALA A 149 -11.76 24.18 -22.11
N ILE A 150 -12.08 23.28 -21.17
CA ILE A 150 -13.05 23.53 -20.10
C ILE A 150 -12.49 24.52 -19.08
N THR A 151 -11.23 24.36 -18.68
CA THR A 151 -10.62 25.17 -17.61
C THR A 151 -10.04 26.50 -18.07
N SER A 152 -9.87 26.72 -19.39
CA SER A 152 -9.15 27.88 -19.96
C SER A 152 -9.70 29.25 -19.55
N ASN A 153 -10.98 29.31 -19.16
CA ASN A 153 -11.66 30.56 -18.79
C ASN A 153 -11.97 30.67 -17.29
N CYS A 154 -11.48 29.75 -16.46
CA CYS A 154 -11.86 29.64 -15.05
C CYS A 154 -10.72 30.13 -14.14
N THR A 155 -10.98 31.12 -13.29
CA THR A 155 -10.05 31.51 -12.21
C THR A 155 -10.15 30.58 -11.01
N GLU A 156 -11.36 30.08 -10.72
CA GLU A 156 -11.65 29.01 -9.76
C GLU A 156 -12.67 28.07 -10.40
N ILE A 157 -12.53 26.77 -10.15
CA ILE A 157 -13.44 25.76 -10.71
C ILE A 157 -14.66 25.63 -9.80
N THR A 158 -15.82 25.95 -10.34
CA THR A 158 -17.13 25.86 -9.68
C THR A 158 -17.62 24.40 -9.60
N GLU A 159 -18.58 24.12 -8.72
CA GLU A 159 -19.16 22.76 -8.59
C GLU A 159 -19.76 22.24 -9.92
N GLY A 160 -20.36 23.13 -10.72
CA GLY A 160 -20.89 22.77 -12.04
C GLY A 160 -19.79 22.42 -13.05
N GLU A 161 -18.65 23.09 -13.00
CA GLU A 161 -17.50 22.77 -13.86
C GLU A 161 -16.81 21.48 -13.40
N GLU A 162 -16.75 21.20 -12.10
CA GLU A 162 -16.27 19.89 -11.60
C GLU A 162 -17.12 18.73 -12.13
N GLU A 163 -18.44 18.92 -12.21
CA GLU A 163 -19.37 17.96 -12.81
C GLU A 163 -19.07 17.74 -14.30
N ILE A 164 -18.91 18.81 -15.06
CA ILE A 164 -18.59 18.74 -16.50
C ILE A 164 -17.26 18.05 -16.73
N ILE A 165 -16.23 18.34 -15.91
CA ILE A 165 -14.94 17.65 -15.95
C ILE A 165 -15.14 16.15 -15.70
N ARG A 166 -15.89 15.78 -14.66
CA ARG A 166 -16.15 14.38 -14.36
C ARG A 166 -16.84 13.66 -15.51
N GLU A 167 -17.91 14.23 -16.06
CA GLU A 167 -18.61 13.65 -17.21
C GLU A 167 -17.70 13.49 -18.43
N THR A 168 -16.85 14.49 -18.70
CA THR A 168 -15.92 14.48 -19.85
C THR A 168 -14.90 13.35 -19.69
N VAL A 169 -14.29 13.26 -18.50
CA VAL A 169 -13.35 12.19 -18.14
C VAL A 169 -14.00 10.81 -18.27
N GLU A 170 -15.23 10.63 -17.77
CA GLU A 170 -15.93 9.35 -17.87
C GLU A 170 -16.23 8.97 -19.32
N LYS A 171 -16.74 9.90 -20.13
CA LYS A 171 -17.00 9.69 -21.56
C LYS A 171 -15.71 9.31 -22.30
N PHE A 172 -14.61 9.99 -22.01
CA PHE A 172 -13.30 9.70 -22.60
C PHE A 172 -12.81 8.29 -22.25
N VAL A 173 -12.79 7.93 -20.96
CA VAL A 173 -12.35 6.60 -20.50
C VAL A 173 -13.24 5.49 -21.07
N GLN A 174 -14.55 5.71 -21.18
CA GLN A 174 -15.47 4.75 -21.81
C GLN A 174 -15.19 4.57 -23.31
N ALA A 175 -14.91 5.66 -24.04
CA ALA A 175 -14.57 5.60 -25.46
C ALA A 175 -13.29 4.78 -25.70
N ILE A 176 -12.25 5.00 -24.88
CA ILE A 176 -10.99 4.25 -24.97
C ILE A 176 -11.17 2.79 -24.57
N SER A 177 -11.95 2.50 -23.53
CA SER A 177 -12.26 1.13 -23.12
C SER A 177 -12.95 0.33 -24.23
N ARG A 178 -13.86 0.97 -24.99
CA ARG A 178 -14.49 0.36 -26.17
C ARG A 178 -13.51 0.10 -27.30
N LYS A 179 -12.53 1.00 -27.54
CA LYS A 179 -11.45 0.78 -28.51
C LYS A 179 -10.60 -0.44 -28.13
N LYS A 180 -10.22 -0.56 -26.85
CA LYS A 180 -9.44 -1.70 -26.33
C LYS A 180 -10.11 -3.05 -26.61
N SER A 181 -11.40 -3.16 -26.26
CA SER A 181 -12.16 -4.41 -26.43
C SER A 181 -12.27 -4.83 -27.90
N ARG A 182 -12.29 -3.87 -28.84
CA ARG A 182 -12.29 -4.17 -30.28
C ARG A 182 -10.92 -4.62 -30.80
N GLN A 183 -9.85 -4.07 -30.25
CA GLN A 183 -8.50 -4.24 -30.78
C GLN A 183 -7.77 -5.45 -30.17
N PHE A 184 -8.09 -5.83 -28.93
CA PHE A 184 -7.45 -6.93 -28.20
C PHE A 184 -8.46 -7.72 -27.36
N PRO A 185 -9.28 -8.60 -27.97
CA PRO A 185 -10.29 -9.39 -27.26
C PRO A 185 -9.71 -10.45 -26.30
N ASP A 186 -8.49 -10.94 -26.53
CA ASP A 186 -7.92 -12.11 -25.84
C ASP A 186 -6.83 -11.80 -24.78
N ILE A 187 -6.55 -10.52 -24.48
CA ILE A 187 -5.56 -10.13 -23.45
C ILE A 187 -6.29 -9.84 -22.14
N GLU A 188 -6.42 -10.85 -21.28
CA GLU A 188 -7.03 -10.71 -19.95
C GLU A 188 -6.13 -9.99 -18.93
N VAL A 189 -4.82 -9.91 -19.19
CA VAL A 189 -3.84 -9.37 -18.23
C VAL A 189 -3.39 -7.98 -18.69
N ASN A 190 -3.67 -6.95 -17.89
CA ASN A 190 -3.02 -5.64 -18.05
C ASN A 190 -1.51 -5.83 -17.83
N ILE A 191 -0.73 -5.79 -18.91
CA ILE A 191 0.73 -5.82 -18.82
C ILE A 191 1.19 -4.44 -18.36
N VAL A 192 1.38 -4.29 -17.06
CA VAL A 192 1.96 -3.08 -16.49
C VAL A 192 3.42 -3.03 -16.91
N THR A 193 3.74 -2.11 -17.82
CA THR A 193 5.12 -1.90 -18.28
C THR A 193 5.87 -0.99 -17.31
N ARG A 194 7.21 -1.09 -17.30
CA ARG A 194 8.05 -0.15 -16.55
C ARG A 194 7.74 1.31 -16.91
N ASN A 195 7.47 1.57 -18.18
CA ASN A 195 7.16 2.91 -18.67
C ASN A 195 5.83 3.41 -18.12
N ALA A 196 4.78 2.56 -18.08
CA ALA A 196 3.50 2.92 -17.43
C ALA A 196 3.69 3.31 -15.97
N THR A 197 4.49 2.52 -15.23
CA THR A 197 4.77 2.79 -13.82
C THR A 197 5.54 4.10 -13.62
N MET A 198 6.52 4.38 -14.49
CA MET A 198 7.29 5.63 -14.44
C MET A 198 6.41 6.86 -14.73
N GLU A 199 5.64 6.83 -15.82
CA GLU A 199 4.73 7.92 -16.19
C GLU A 199 3.66 8.16 -15.13
N ARG A 200 3.08 7.09 -14.57
CA ARG A 200 2.16 7.18 -13.42
C ARG A 200 2.78 7.95 -12.28
N GLN A 201 4.03 7.60 -11.90
CA GLN A 201 4.69 8.23 -10.78
C GLN A 201 4.95 9.72 -11.04
N ILE A 202 5.28 10.10 -12.28
CA ILE A 202 5.46 11.51 -12.69
C ILE A 202 4.16 12.30 -12.45
N HIS A 203 3.03 11.82 -12.98
CA HIS A 203 1.75 12.50 -12.79
C HIS A 203 1.34 12.61 -11.31
N ILE A 204 1.56 11.55 -10.52
CA ILE A 204 1.28 11.57 -9.07
C ILE A 204 2.16 12.63 -8.37
N ASP A 205 3.46 12.63 -8.66
CA ASP A 205 4.40 13.56 -8.04
C ASP A 205 4.09 15.01 -8.39
N ASP A 206 3.68 15.29 -9.62
CA ASP A 206 3.34 16.64 -10.07
C ASP A 206 2.05 17.16 -9.42
N VAL A 207 1.02 16.32 -9.26
CA VAL A 207 -0.17 16.67 -8.49
C VAL A 207 0.18 16.95 -7.03
N ILE A 208 0.98 16.08 -6.39
CA ILE A 208 1.39 16.25 -4.98
C ILE A 208 2.24 17.53 -4.78
N LYS A 209 3.07 17.90 -5.76
CA LYS A 209 3.86 19.14 -5.68
C LYS A 209 2.99 20.39 -5.83
N SER A 210 2.00 20.32 -6.73
CA SER A 210 1.14 21.45 -7.09
C SER A 210 0.11 21.77 -6.01
N TYR A 211 -0.49 20.75 -5.39
CA TYR A 211 -1.55 20.91 -4.41
C TYR A 211 -1.04 20.72 -2.98
N LYS A 212 -0.60 21.83 -2.39
CA LYS A 212 -0.27 21.93 -0.96
C LYS A 212 -1.23 22.90 -0.30
N SER A 213 -1.81 22.52 0.84
CA SER A 213 -2.71 23.39 1.61
C SER A 213 -2.01 24.71 1.95
N PRO A 214 -2.42 25.85 1.35
CA PRO A 214 -1.84 27.14 1.66
C PRO A 214 -2.11 27.48 3.13
N GLY A 215 -1.10 28.00 3.84
CA GLY A 215 -1.20 28.27 5.28
C GLY A 215 -1.40 27.04 6.18
N ARG A 216 -1.34 25.81 5.64
CA ARG A 216 -1.72 24.56 6.34
C ARG A 216 -3.13 24.62 6.92
N ILE A 217 -4.08 25.20 6.20
CA ILE A 217 -5.49 25.16 6.57
C ILE A 217 -6.20 24.12 5.71
N CYS A 218 -7.02 23.29 6.33
CA CYS A 218 -7.75 22.26 5.61
C CYS A 218 -8.87 22.87 4.77
N THR A 219 -8.92 22.56 3.47
CA THR A 219 -9.97 23.07 2.57
C THR A 219 -11.36 22.52 2.88
N ASN A 220 -11.44 21.36 3.55
CA ASN A 220 -12.69 20.70 3.88
C ASN A 220 -13.26 21.11 5.26
N CYS A 221 -12.45 21.03 6.33
CA CYS A 221 -12.92 21.32 7.69
C CYS A 221 -12.45 22.68 8.24
N GLN A 222 -11.64 23.44 7.48
CA GLN A 222 -11.10 24.75 7.86
C GLN A 222 -10.23 24.75 9.13
N LEU A 223 -9.85 23.57 9.63
CA LEU A 223 -8.96 23.44 10.78
C LEU A 223 -7.48 23.43 10.34
N PRO A 224 -6.56 23.92 11.20
CA PRO A 224 -5.14 23.82 10.94
C PRO A 224 -4.68 22.36 10.81
N ILE A 225 -3.90 22.09 9.78
CA ILE A 225 -3.23 20.82 9.50
C ILE A 225 -1.89 20.83 10.24
N PRO A 226 -1.65 19.88 11.16
CA PRO A 226 -0.43 19.84 11.93
C PRO A 226 0.79 19.61 11.04
N LYS A 227 1.93 20.20 11.40
CA LYS A 227 3.19 19.99 10.68
C LYS A 227 3.67 18.56 10.91
N LEU A 228 3.91 17.86 9.81
CA LEU A 228 4.57 16.56 9.81
C LEU A 228 6.04 16.71 9.40
N SER A 229 6.91 15.98 10.09
CA SER A 229 8.31 15.77 9.71
C SER A 229 8.67 14.30 9.86
N ALA A 230 9.75 13.88 9.20
CA ALA A 230 10.30 12.54 9.35
C ALA A 230 11.68 12.63 10.00
N LEU A 231 11.92 11.84 11.04
CA LEU A 231 13.21 11.69 11.67
C LEU A 231 13.57 10.20 11.68
N LYS A 232 14.56 9.81 10.86
CA LYS A 232 14.89 8.39 10.61
C LYS A 232 13.63 7.63 10.14
N ASN A 233 13.20 6.60 10.87
CA ASN A 233 12.01 5.80 10.59
C ASN A 233 10.80 6.18 11.47
N GLN A 234 10.76 7.42 11.94
CA GLN A 234 9.65 7.95 12.73
C GLN A 234 9.01 9.16 12.04
N ILE A 235 7.68 9.17 12.04
CA ILE A 235 6.88 10.32 11.62
C ILE A 235 6.59 11.14 12.87
N ILE A 236 6.91 12.43 12.84
CA ILE A 236 6.72 13.36 13.96
C ILE A 236 5.61 14.34 13.59
N ILE A 237 4.69 14.57 14.52
CA ILE A 237 3.56 15.49 14.38
C ILE A 237 3.66 16.63 15.40
N ALA A 238 3.56 17.87 14.92
CA ALA A 238 3.49 19.05 15.78
C ALA A 238 2.06 19.23 16.30
N GLN A 239 1.87 19.08 17.61
CA GLN A 239 0.58 19.22 18.29
C GLN A 239 0.60 20.42 19.23
N SER A 240 -0.51 21.18 19.25
CA SER A 240 -0.73 22.22 20.25
C SER A 240 -1.25 21.56 21.52
N VAL A 241 -0.44 21.55 22.58
CA VAL A 241 -0.82 21.03 23.90
C VAL A 241 -1.20 22.22 24.77
N VAL A 242 -2.34 22.10 25.45
CA VAL A 242 -2.75 23.08 26.46
C VAL A 242 -2.07 22.69 27.76
N SER A 243 -1.10 23.49 28.22
CA SER A 243 -0.54 23.34 29.56
C SER A 243 -1.35 24.20 30.52
N THR A 244 -2.07 23.58 31.45
CA THR A 244 -2.68 24.25 32.59
C THR A 244 -1.67 24.31 33.74
N ASP A 245 -0.88 25.39 33.79
CA ASP A 245 -0.13 25.74 35.00
C ASP A 245 -1.03 26.60 35.89
N GLU A 246 -1.33 26.16 37.12
CA GLU A 246 -2.21 26.88 38.06
C GLU A 246 -1.64 28.24 38.54
N ARG A 247 -0.44 28.62 38.10
CA ARG A 247 0.26 29.86 38.51
C ARG A 247 0.53 30.85 37.37
N SER A 248 0.35 30.43 36.12
CA SER A 248 0.62 31.24 34.93
C SER A 248 -0.47 30.92 33.91
N GLY A 249 -1.21 31.92 33.40
CA GLY A 249 -2.36 31.69 32.51
C GLY A 249 -2.13 30.72 31.34
N VAL A 250 -3.22 30.31 30.68
CA VAL A 250 -3.24 29.29 29.61
C VAL A 250 -2.15 29.55 28.56
N ALA A 251 -1.10 28.72 28.55
CA ALA A 251 -0.03 28.77 27.55
C ALA A 251 -0.26 27.68 26.49
N HIS A 252 -0.29 28.08 25.22
CA HIS A 252 -0.30 27.14 24.09
C HIS A 252 1.14 26.75 23.74
N LYS A 253 1.58 25.56 24.16
CA LYS A 253 2.89 25.02 23.79
C LYS A 253 2.75 24.09 22.60
N THR A 254 3.60 24.24 21.59
CA THR A 254 3.67 23.28 20.48
C THR A 254 4.69 22.21 20.83
N GLU A 255 4.25 20.95 20.86
CA GLU A 255 5.10 19.79 21.12
C GLU A 255 5.19 18.89 19.88
N ASN A 256 6.38 18.34 19.64
CA ASN A 256 6.64 17.44 18.54
C ASN A 256 6.59 15.99 19.06
N VAL A 257 5.51 15.29 18.74
CA VAL A 257 5.24 13.94 19.26
C VAL A 257 5.42 12.91 18.14
N PRO A 258 6.02 11.73 18.40
CA PRO A 258 6.05 10.65 17.41
C PRO A 258 4.63 10.12 17.14
N LEU A 259 4.27 10.03 15.86
CA LEU A 259 3.03 9.39 15.42
C LEU A 259 3.22 7.87 15.47
N MET A 260 2.45 7.21 16.33
CA MET A 260 2.54 5.75 16.48
C MET A 260 1.95 5.01 15.28
N ALA A 261 2.35 3.75 15.09
CA ALA A 261 1.91 2.94 13.95
C ALA A 261 0.40 2.64 13.98
N ASP A 262 -0.19 2.49 15.17
CA ASP A 262 -1.63 2.27 15.33
C ASP A 262 -2.43 3.54 14.95
N GLN A 263 -1.95 4.72 15.34
CA GLN A 263 -2.51 6.01 14.95
C GLN A 263 -2.40 6.21 13.44
N SER A 264 -1.23 5.95 12.87
CA SER A 264 -0.98 6.01 11.43
C SER A 264 -1.94 5.09 10.65
N ARG A 265 -2.14 3.85 11.13
CA ARG A 265 -3.09 2.89 10.55
C ARG A 265 -4.53 3.41 10.59
N LYS A 266 -4.96 3.98 11.73
CA LYS A 266 -6.31 4.56 11.88
C LYS A 266 -6.53 5.71 10.89
N TYR A 267 -5.54 6.60 10.76
CA TYR A 267 -5.62 7.75 9.86
C TYR A 267 -5.70 7.32 8.40
N VAL A 268 -4.79 6.45 7.94
CA VAL A 268 -4.78 6.01 6.54
C VAL A 268 -6.06 5.24 6.18
N ARG A 269 -6.63 4.46 7.10
CA ARG A 269 -7.91 3.77 6.87
C ARG A 269 -9.07 4.74 6.65
N ARG A 270 -9.19 5.76 7.50
CA ARG A 270 -10.23 6.78 7.34
C ARG A 270 -10.02 7.61 6.08
N ILE A 271 -8.76 7.89 5.72
CA ILE A 271 -8.43 8.56 4.46
C ILE A 271 -8.84 7.71 3.26
N TRP A 272 -8.58 6.40 3.31
CA TRP A 272 -9.01 5.46 2.28
C TRP A 272 -10.54 5.38 2.14
N GLU A 273 -11.27 5.37 3.26
CA GLU A 273 -12.74 5.34 3.27
C GLU A 273 -13.35 6.60 2.64
N ASN A 274 -12.74 7.77 2.87
CA ASN A 274 -13.22 9.04 2.34
C ASN A 274 -12.85 9.27 0.88
N ASP A 275 -11.67 8.82 0.45
CA ASP A 275 -11.13 9.08 -0.89
C ASP A 275 -10.64 7.79 -1.57
N PRO A 276 -11.51 6.77 -1.78
CA PRO A 276 -11.11 5.47 -2.29
C PRO A 276 -10.60 5.52 -3.75
N GLU A 277 -11.00 6.54 -4.51
CA GLU A 277 -10.68 6.67 -5.93
C GLU A 277 -9.20 6.98 -6.20
N ILE A 278 -8.50 7.62 -5.26
CA ILE A 278 -7.07 7.95 -5.40
C ILE A 278 -6.18 6.72 -5.20
N PHE A 279 -6.65 5.77 -4.39
CA PHE A 279 -5.82 4.67 -3.90
C PHE A 279 -6.15 3.31 -4.53
N LYS A 280 -7.13 3.26 -5.44
CA LYS A 280 -7.52 2.05 -6.19
C LYS A 280 -6.75 1.88 -7.50
#